data_AF-A0A523XA20-F1
#
_entry.id   AF-A0A523XA20-F1
#
_cell.length_a   1.000
_cell.length_b   1.000
_cell.length_c   1.000
_cell.angle_alpha   90.00
_cell.angle_beta   90.00
_cell.angle_gamma   90.00
#
_symmetry.space_group_name_H-M   'P 1'
#
loop_
_entity.id
_entity.type
_entity.pdbx_description
1 polymer ?
#
loop_
_entity_poly.entity_id
_entity_poly.type
_entity_poly.pdbx_seq_one_letter_code
_entity_poly.pdbx_strand_id
1 'polypeptide(L)'
;MKRVSNDTPLTEAEILAGTYKGWYIVFTDYNNTDQWSGSWLLRYGEKVTSYPTVLMDTLIFTTFQPFDIQDPCVSASGIARLYKMYYKTGSYAIAGPSEIIGTGLPQAPRYSFDISGEGLQIITLPGEVFVQATQSLGIRRKLLWWHETR
;
A
#
# COMPACT_ATOMS: atom_id res chain seq x y z
N MET A 1 -4.21 17.32 19.22
CA MET A 1 -3.68 16.74 17.97
C MET A 1 -3.88 17.80 16.89
N LYS A 2 -2.82 18.41 16.36
CA LYS A 2 -2.97 19.44 15.33
C LYS A 2 -3.24 18.72 14.01
N ARG A 3 -4.46 18.88 13.47
CA ARG A 3 -4.81 18.37 12.14
C ARG A 3 -3.82 18.97 11.15
N VAL A 4 -3.27 18.14 10.27
CA VAL A 4 -2.59 18.63 9.07
C VAL A 4 -3.69 19.26 8.22
N SER A 5 -3.70 20.59 8.11
CA SER A 5 -4.61 21.35 7.25
C SER A 5 -3.99 21.68 5.89
N ASN A 6 -2.82 21.11 5.60
CA ASN A 6 -2.17 21.33 4.32
C ASN A 6 -2.81 20.40 3.29
N ASP A 7 -3.51 21.01 2.34
CA ASP A 7 -3.96 20.36 1.11
C ASP A 7 -2.78 20.06 0.14
N THR A 8 -1.56 20.38 0.56
CA THR A 8 -0.32 20.15 -0.20
C THR A 8 0.55 19.06 0.46
N PRO A 9 1.26 18.24 -0.34
CA PRO A 9 2.19 17.24 0.19
C PRO A 9 3.24 17.87 1.13
N LEU A 10 3.56 17.19 2.23
CA LEU A 10 4.64 17.61 3.13
C LEU A 10 5.99 17.51 2.42
N THR A 11 6.84 18.53 2.58
CA THR A 11 8.22 18.50 2.09
C THR A 11 9.10 17.61 2.98
N GLU A 12 10.21 17.11 2.43
CA GLU A 12 11.17 16.29 3.18
C GLU A 12 11.74 17.04 4.38
N ALA A 13 12.01 18.34 4.25
CA ALA A 13 12.48 19.19 5.34
C ALA A 13 11.46 19.30 6.49
N GLU A 14 10.16 19.41 6.18
CA GLU A 14 9.08 19.46 7.16
C GLU A 14 8.92 18.14 7.93
N ILE A 15 9.13 17.02 7.22
CA ILE A 15 9.11 15.68 7.81
C ILE A 15 10.31 15.51 8.76
N LEU A 16 11.52 15.88 8.31
CA LEU A 16 12.74 15.77 9.11
C LEU A 16 12.76 16.72 10.31
N ALA A 17 12.10 17.88 10.21
CA ALA A 17 11.95 18.82 11.31
C ALA A 17 11.10 18.26 12.49
N GLY A 18 10.47 17.08 12.34
CA GLY A 18 9.73 16.42 13.42
C GLY A 18 8.48 17.17 13.88
N THR A 19 8.02 18.13 13.07
CA THR A 19 6.84 18.97 13.38
C THR A 19 5.55 18.13 13.42
N TYR A 20 5.55 16.99 12.74
CA TYR A 20 4.44 16.06 12.66
C TYR A 20 4.73 14.78 13.44
N LYS A 21 3.75 14.32 14.22
CA LYS A 21 3.82 13.04 14.93
C LYS A 21 3.28 11.94 14.02
N GLY A 22 4.14 11.02 13.62
CA GLY A 22 3.79 9.89 12.76
C GLY A 22 5.04 9.22 12.21
N TRP A 23 4.82 8.36 11.23
CA TRP A 23 5.87 7.72 10.45
C TRP A 23 5.57 7.94 8.97
N TYR A 24 6.61 7.86 8.16
CA TYR A 24 6.53 7.91 6.71
C TYR A 24 7.44 6.83 6.16
N ILE A 25 7.16 6.45 4.92
CA ILE A 25 7.96 5.50 4.17
C ILE A 25 8.30 6.20 2.87
N VAL A 26 9.55 6.08 2.47
CA VAL A 26 9.99 6.51 1.15
C VAL A 26 10.24 5.24 0.35
N PHE A 27 9.62 5.13 -0.82
CA PHE A 27 9.86 4.03 -1.76
C PHE A 27 11.19 4.28 -2.50
N THR A 28 12.31 4.26 -1.75
CA THR A 28 13.67 4.54 -2.25
C THR A 28 14.49 3.29 -2.51
N ASP A 29 13.94 2.10 -2.22
CA ASP A 29 14.76 0.95 -1.82
C ASP A 29 14.72 -0.25 -2.80
N TYR A 30 14.09 -0.14 -3.97
CA TYR A 30 14.08 -1.27 -4.91
C TYR A 30 14.54 -0.92 -6.34
N ASN A 31 15.72 -1.44 -6.68
CA ASN A 31 16.47 -1.40 -7.96
C ASN A 31 17.57 -0.33 -8.10
N ASN A 32 17.97 0.43 -7.06
CA ASN A 32 18.97 1.51 -7.19
C ASN A 32 18.68 2.46 -8.37
N THR A 33 17.42 2.52 -8.80
CA THR A 33 17.06 3.25 -10.00
C THR A 33 17.17 4.72 -9.71
N ASP A 34 16.95 5.18 -8.48
CA ASP A 34 17.05 6.58 -8.09
C ASP A 34 18.38 7.20 -8.57
N GLN A 35 18.31 7.96 -9.65
CA GLN A 35 19.48 8.57 -10.28
C GLN A 35 19.55 10.02 -9.87
N TRP A 36 20.71 10.39 -9.34
CA TRP A 36 21.07 11.77 -9.11
C TRP A 36 21.47 12.44 -10.44
N SER A 37 20.64 13.36 -10.94
CA SER A 37 20.91 14.10 -12.18
C SER A 37 21.60 15.46 -11.93
N GLY A 38 22.44 15.57 -10.90
CA GLY A 38 23.21 16.79 -10.59
C GLY A 38 22.40 17.96 -10.02
N SER A 39 21.09 18.05 -10.30
CA SER A 39 20.20 19.11 -9.81
C SER A 39 18.87 18.58 -9.26
N TRP A 40 18.44 17.38 -9.69
CA TRP A 40 17.21 16.72 -9.19
C TRP A 40 17.44 15.21 -9.01
N LEU A 41 16.85 14.64 -7.96
CA LEU A 41 16.78 13.20 -7.74
C LEU A 41 15.62 12.63 -8.59
N LEU A 42 15.94 11.81 -9.60
CA LEU A 42 14.93 11.09 -10.39
C LEU A 42 14.49 9.86 -9.61
N ARG A 43 13.37 9.95 -8.88
CA ARG A 43 12.76 8.80 -8.20
C ARG A 43 11.95 7.99 -9.20
N TYR A 44 12.34 6.74 -9.44
CA TYR A 44 11.71 5.89 -10.47
C TYR A 44 10.42 5.20 -9.99
N GLY A 45 9.48 6.04 -9.55
CA GLY A 45 8.08 5.88 -9.94
C GLY A 45 7.25 4.85 -9.19
N GLU A 46 7.76 4.17 -8.15
CA GLU A 46 6.89 3.36 -7.31
C GLU A 46 5.91 4.28 -6.57
N LYS A 47 4.62 4.08 -6.87
CA LYS A 47 3.53 4.86 -6.29
C LYS A 47 2.49 3.95 -5.71
N VAL A 48 1.84 4.41 -4.65
CA VAL A 48 0.63 3.78 -4.13
C VAL A 48 -0.47 3.94 -5.16
N THR A 49 -1.04 2.82 -5.61
CA THR A 49 -2.11 2.80 -6.64
C THR A 49 -3.46 2.37 -6.08
N SER A 50 -3.49 1.89 -4.85
CA SER A 50 -4.72 1.47 -4.17
C SER A 50 -5.06 2.33 -2.97
N TYR A 51 -6.33 2.39 -2.63
CA TYR A 51 -6.74 2.78 -1.28
C TYR A 51 -6.17 1.79 -0.25
N PRO A 52 -5.55 2.30 0.83
CA PRO A 52 -5.08 1.44 1.89
C PRO A 52 -6.25 0.83 2.66
N THR A 53 -6.15 -0.45 2.97
CA THR A 53 -7.08 -1.18 3.83
C THR A 53 -6.44 -1.40 5.18
N VAL A 54 -7.16 -1.06 6.26
CA VAL A 54 -6.74 -1.39 7.62
C VAL A 54 -7.47 -2.64 8.06
N LEU A 55 -6.72 -3.70 8.34
CA LEU A 55 -7.23 -4.94 8.91
C LEU A 55 -6.49 -5.20 10.23
N MET A 56 -7.25 -5.23 11.33
CA MET A 56 -6.71 -5.32 12.70
C MET A 56 -5.68 -4.21 12.99
N ASP A 57 -4.40 -4.55 13.14
CA ASP A 57 -3.30 -3.63 13.38
C ASP A 57 -2.42 -3.39 12.15
N THR A 58 -2.79 -3.98 11.02
CA THR A 58 -2.02 -3.97 9.78
C THR A 58 -2.70 -3.06 8.74
N LEU A 59 -1.94 -2.08 8.25
CA LEU A 59 -2.21 -1.27 7.07
C LEU A 59 -1.70 -2.04 5.84
N ILE A 60 -2.58 -2.24 4.86
CA ILE A 60 -2.30 -3.04 3.68
C ILE A 60 -2.63 -2.21 2.44
N PHE A 61 -1.69 -2.10 1.52
CA PHE A 61 -1.86 -1.36 0.28
C PHE A 61 -0.97 -1.94 -0.80
N THR A 62 -1.34 -1.68 -2.05
CA THR A 62 -0.54 -2.05 -3.20
C THR A 62 0.13 -0.83 -3.82
N THR A 63 1.32 -1.06 -4.32
CA THR A 63 2.09 -0.11 -5.11
C THR A 63 2.30 -0.67 -6.50
N PHE A 64 2.60 0.24 -7.43
CA PHE A 64 2.99 -0.11 -8.78
C PHE A 64 4.23 0.68 -9.17
N GLN A 65 5.18 -0.01 -9.78
CA GLN A 65 6.36 0.58 -10.39
C GLN A 65 6.34 0.26 -11.89
N PRO A 66 6.22 1.27 -12.77
CA PRO A 66 6.26 1.04 -14.20
C PRO A 66 7.68 0.66 -14.66
N PHE A 67 7.79 -0.21 -15.66
CA PHE A 67 9.07 -0.51 -16.31
C PHE A 67 9.49 0.60 -17.28
N ASP A 68 8.51 1.14 -18.03
CA ASP A 68 8.72 2.30 -18.90
C ASP A 68 8.43 3.59 -18.14
N ILE A 69 9.44 4.45 -18.08
CA ILE A 69 9.41 5.69 -17.30
C ILE A 69 9.02 6.88 -18.18
N GLN A 70 9.16 6.75 -19.50
CA GLN A 70 8.84 7.81 -20.47
C GLN A 70 7.34 7.78 -20.79
N ASP A 71 6.75 6.59 -20.92
CA ASP A 71 5.30 6.42 -21.09
C ASP A 71 4.75 5.24 -20.27
N PRO A 72 4.48 5.45 -18.98
CA PRO A 72 3.97 4.41 -18.10
C PRO A 72 2.54 3.95 -18.45
N CYS A 73 1.83 4.71 -19.29
CA CYS A 73 0.44 4.43 -19.65
C CYS A 73 0.30 3.53 -20.87
N VAL A 74 1.28 3.53 -21.79
CA VAL A 74 1.19 2.79 -23.06
C VAL A 74 1.22 1.28 -22.88
N SER A 75 2.01 0.78 -21.93
CA SER A 75 2.18 -0.67 -21.74
C SER A 75 1.50 -1.20 -20.48
N ALA A 76 1.13 -0.32 -19.53
CA ALA A 76 0.77 -0.69 -18.15
C ALA A 76 1.72 -1.75 -17.55
N SER A 77 2.95 -1.81 -18.06
CA SER A 77 3.90 -2.86 -17.73
C SER A 77 4.76 -2.39 -16.57
N GLY A 78 4.87 -3.24 -15.57
CA GLY A 78 5.51 -2.88 -14.32
C GLY A 78 5.30 -3.95 -13.28
N ILE A 79 5.87 -3.71 -12.10
CA ILE A 79 5.79 -4.62 -10.97
C ILE A 79 4.75 -4.07 -10.00
N ALA A 80 3.79 -4.93 -9.65
CA ALA A 80 2.90 -4.69 -8.53
C ALA A 80 3.48 -5.29 -7.26
N ARG A 81 3.35 -4.56 -6.16
CA ARG A 81 3.77 -5.05 -4.84
C ARG A 81 2.69 -4.82 -3.81
N LEU A 82 2.69 -5.67 -2.78
CA LEU A 82 1.82 -5.59 -1.63
C LEU A 82 2.65 -5.22 -0.40
N TYR A 83 2.30 -4.12 0.24
CA TYR A 83 2.89 -3.68 1.49
C TYR A 83 1.95 -4.05 2.64
N LYS A 84 2.54 -4.54 3.73
CA LYS A 84 1.86 -4.83 5.01
C LYS A 84 2.64 -4.18 6.13
N MET A 85 2.04 -3.22 6.82
CA MET A 85 2.72 -2.40 7.83
C MET A 85 1.88 -2.26 9.10
N TYR A 86 2.51 -2.26 10.27
CA TYR A 86 1.81 -1.94 11.50
C TYR A 86 1.45 -0.46 11.52
N TYR A 87 0.15 -0.11 11.50
CA TYR A 87 -0.27 1.27 11.29
C TYR A 87 0.19 2.22 12.43
N LYS A 88 0.43 1.67 13.62
CA LYS A 88 0.87 2.42 14.80
C LYS A 88 2.35 2.80 14.76
N THR A 89 3.20 1.93 14.22
CA THR A 89 4.66 2.08 14.30
C THR A 89 5.32 2.36 12.96
N GLY A 90 4.64 2.03 11.85
CA GLY A 90 5.24 2.08 10.52
C GLY A 90 6.24 0.97 10.25
N SER A 91 6.34 -0.01 11.15
CA SER A 91 7.21 -1.17 10.97
C SER A 91 6.55 -2.18 10.03
N TYR A 92 7.35 -2.96 9.33
CA TYR A 92 6.85 -4.03 8.45
C TYR A 92 6.14 -5.11 9.25
N ALA A 93 4.98 -5.55 8.77
CA ALA A 93 4.20 -6.65 9.35
C ALA A 93 4.58 -8.02 8.76
N ILE A 94 5.52 -8.03 7.82
CA ILE A 94 6.11 -9.24 7.20
C ILE A 94 7.64 -9.14 7.23
N ALA A 95 8.33 -10.22 6.86
CA ALA A 95 9.79 -10.32 6.92
C ALA A 95 10.55 -9.30 6.03
N GLY A 96 9.88 -8.69 5.06
CA GLY A 96 10.43 -7.68 4.16
C GLY A 96 9.52 -6.44 4.04
N PRO A 97 9.95 -5.42 3.28
CA PRO A 97 9.15 -4.20 3.09
C PRO A 97 7.86 -4.47 2.32
N SER A 98 7.91 -5.39 1.35
CA SER A 98 6.79 -5.74 0.48
C SER A 98 6.92 -7.14 -0.12
N GLU A 99 5.84 -7.62 -0.71
CA GLU A 99 5.75 -8.86 -1.47
C GLU A 99 5.42 -8.53 -2.93
N ILE A 100 6.14 -9.13 -3.89
CA ILE A 100 5.81 -9.00 -5.31
C ILE A 100 4.59 -9.86 -5.61
N ILE A 101 3.50 -9.24 -6.07
CA ILE A 101 2.22 -9.91 -6.32
C ILE A 101 1.98 -10.21 -7.80
N GLY A 102 2.73 -9.60 -8.70
CA GLY A 102 2.63 -9.84 -10.13
C GLY A 102 3.00 -8.63 -10.97
N THR A 103 2.53 -8.62 -12.21
CA THR A 103 2.77 -7.53 -13.17
C THR A 103 1.50 -6.78 -13.51
N GLY A 104 1.63 -5.48 -13.79
CA GLY A 104 0.51 -4.62 -14.15
C GLY A 104 -0.09 -3.88 -12.96
N LEU A 105 -1.00 -2.94 -13.24
CA LEU A 105 -1.57 -2.05 -12.22
C LEU A 105 -2.51 -2.82 -11.28
N PRO A 106 -2.19 -2.95 -9.98
CA PRO A 106 -3.03 -3.66 -9.03
C PRO A 106 -4.26 -2.83 -8.67
N GLN A 107 -5.39 -3.52 -8.47
CA GLN A 107 -6.54 -2.96 -7.76
C GLN A 107 -6.36 -3.04 -6.25
N ALA A 108 -7.13 -2.23 -5.52
CA ALA A 108 -7.15 -2.29 -4.07
C ALA A 108 -7.49 -3.70 -3.56
N PRO A 109 -6.68 -4.27 -2.64
CA PRO A 109 -6.97 -5.56 -2.04
C PRO A 109 -8.35 -5.56 -1.38
N ARG A 110 -9.10 -6.64 -1.58
CA ARG A 110 -10.40 -6.87 -0.95
C ARG A 110 -10.28 -8.00 0.05
N TYR A 111 -10.97 -7.86 1.16
CA TYR A 111 -11.04 -8.88 2.20
C TYR A 111 -12.48 -9.33 2.36
N SER A 112 -12.69 -10.63 2.32
CA SER A 112 -13.99 -11.25 2.57
C SER A 112 -13.83 -12.25 3.70
N PHE A 113 -14.71 -12.21 4.69
CA PHE A 113 -14.70 -13.13 5.82
C PHE A 113 -16.00 -13.91 5.84
N ASP A 114 -15.92 -15.20 6.16
CA ASP A 114 -17.09 -16.01 6.42
C ASP A 114 -17.62 -15.80 7.85
N ILE A 115 -18.71 -16.49 8.19
CA ILE A 115 -19.31 -16.42 9.53
C ILE A 115 -18.42 -17.04 10.63
N SER A 116 -17.51 -17.93 10.25
CA SER A 116 -16.54 -18.57 11.14
C SER A 116 -15.36 -17.64 11.45
N GLY A 117 -15.22 -16.54 10.70
CA GLY A 117 -14.10 -15.60 10.78
C GLY A 117 -12.92 -15.99 9.88
N GLU A 118 -13.07 -17.04 9.06
CA GLU A 118 -12.09 -17.41 8.04
C GLU A 118 -12.14 -16.39 6.90
N GLY A 119 -10.97 -15.85 6.56
CA GLY A 119 -10.86 -14.76 5.62
C GLY A 119 -10.17 -15.15 4.32
N LEU A 120 -10.59 -14.52 3.24
CA LEU A 120 -9.91 -14.51 1.96
C LEU A 120 -9.44 -13.09 1.65
N GLN A 121 -8.17 -12.99 1.25
CA GLN A 121 -7.63 -11.82 0.58
C GLN A 121 -7.72 -12.03 -0.92
N ILE A 122 -8.30 -11.06 -1.61
CA ILE A 122 -8.48 -11.04 -3.06
C ILE A 122 -7.73 -9.83 -3.62
N ILE A 123 -6.80 -10.07 -4.52
CA ILE A 123 -6.05 -9.05 -5.24
C ILE A 123 -6.31 -9.26 -6.73
N THR A 124 -6.68 -8.18 -7.42
CA THR A 124 -6.93 -8.21 -8.86
C THR A 124 -5.83 -7.46 -9.58
N LEU A 125 -5.26 -8.11 -10.59
CA LEU A 125 -4.25 -7.59 -11.49
C LEU A 125 -4.78 -7.72 -12.94
N PRO A 126 -4.17 -7.06 -13.93
CA PRO A 126 -4.60 -7.18 -15.31
C PRO A 126 -4.47 -8.63 -15.82
N GLY A 127 -5.62 -9.30 -16.04
CA GLY A 127 -5.66 -10.67 -16.56
C GLY A 127 -5.52 -11.77 -15.50
N GLU A 128 -5.35 -11.43 -14.22
CA GLU A 128 -5.21 -12.42 -13.15
C GLU A 128 -5.92 -11.99 -11.85
N VAL A 129 -6.39 -12.98 -11.09
CA VAL A 129 -6.99 -12.78 -9.76
C VAL A 129 -6.27 -13.69 -8.78
N PHE A 130 -5.61 -13.08 -7.81
CA PHE A 130 -4.93 -13.77 -6.73
C PHE A 130 -5.85 -13.87 -5.52
N VAL A 131 -6.11 -15.10 -5.08
CA VAL A 131 -6.93 -15.36 -3.90
C VAL A 131 -6.11 -16.19 -2.91
N GLN A 132 -5.93 -15.67 -1.70
CA GLN A 132 -5.22 -16.37 -0.64
C GLN A 132 -5.99 -16.33 0.67
N ALA A 133 -5.81 -17.36 1.50
CA ALA A 133 -6.29 -17.34 2.88
C ALA A 133 -5.60 -16.20 3.64
N THR A 134 -6.38 -15.41 4.40
CA THR A 134 -5.85 -14.43 5.33
C THR A 134 -6.02 -14.93 6.77
N GLN A 135 -5.39 -14.24 7.72
CA GLN A 135 -5.52 -14.54 9.14
C GLN A 135 -6.99 -14.66 9.54
N SER A 136 -7.34 -15.81 10.13
CA SER A 136 -8.65 -16.01 10.73
C SER A 136 -8.85 -15.02 11.88
N LEU A 137 -9.95 -14.29 11.83
CA LEU A 137 -10.35 -13.38 12.92
C LEU A 137 -11.01 -14.16 14.08
N GLY A 138 -11.23 -15.47 13.89
CA GLY A 138 -11.88 -16.38 14.83
C GLY A 138 -13.39 -16.15 14.97
N ILE A 139 -14.05 -17.07 15.67
CA ILE A 139 -15.51 -17.02 15.91
C ILE A 139 -15.83 -15.98 16.98
N ARG A 140 -15.87 -14.68 16.65
CA ARG A 140 -16.45 -13.66 17.53
C ARG A 140 -17.08 -12.51 16.75
N ARG A 141 -18.43 -12.51 16.68
CA ARG A 141 -19.43 -11.42 16.91
C ARG A 141 -19.09 -9.94 16.61
N LYS A 142 -18.02 -9.60 15.89
CA LYS A 142 -17.51 -8.23 15.67
C LYS A 142 -17.30 -7.88 14.20
N LEU A 143 -17.76 -8.71 13.26
CA LEU A 143 -18.14 -8.20 11.95
C LEU A 143 -19.42 -7.39 12.17
N LEU A 144 -19.25 -6.11 12.53
CA LEU A 144 -20.33 -5.14 12.62
C LEU A 144 -21.07 -5.18 11.28
N TRP A 145 -22.33 -5.59 11.33
CA TRP A 145 -23.23 -5.50 10.20
C TRP A 145 -23.37 -4.00 9.88
N TRP A 146 -22.72 -3.53 8.83
CA TRP A 146 -23.02 -2.22 8.28
C TRP A 146 -24.32 -2.37 7.49
N HIS A 147 -25.44 -2.14 8.17
CA HIS A 147 -26.73 -1.93 7.52
C HIS A 147 -26.85 -0.43 7.23
N GLU A 148 -26.92 -0.05 5.95
CA GLU A 148 -27.37 1.29 5.58
C GLU A 148 -28.80 1.48 6.10
N THR A 149 -28.97 2.26 7.17
CA THR A 149 -30.30 2.75 7.55
C THR A 149 -30.75 3.74 6.48
N ARG A 150 -31.89 3.42 5.86
CA ARG A 150 -32.64 4.24 4.88
C ARG A 150 -32.82 5.69 5.32
#